data_AF-A0A820QR73-F1
#
_entry.id   AF-A0A820QR73-F1
#
_cell.length_a   1.000
_cell.length_b   1.000
_cell.length_c   1.000
_cell.angle_alpha   90.00
_cell.angle_beta   90.00
_cell.angle_gamma   90.00
#
_symmetry.space_group_name_H-M   'P 1'
#
loop_
_entity.id
_entity.type
_entity.pdbx_description
1 polymer ?
#
loop_
_entity_poly.entity_id
_entity_poly.type
_entity_poly.pdbx_seq_one_letter_code
_entity_poly.pdbx_strand_id
1 'polypeptide(L)'
;MLFENNSWPNLICNLSFQVILPRRIPISYSVVVNGISREWNVDTIQHLITERYTSTERVTRIFRDDQANTRIRIDFHSQDDANLIFSKGYIYIDSIRYTATAYKPLTRIDRCFKCQQFGHKLHS
;
A
#
# COMPACT_ATOMS: atom_id res chain seq x y z
N MET A 1 -13.14 13.02 15.02
CA MET A 1 -12.61 13.38 13.67
C MET A 1 -13.69 13.09 12.63
N LEU A 2 -13.83 13.86 11.54
CA LEU A 2 -14.89 13.69 10.52
C LEU A 2 -14.87 12.34 9.76
N PHE A 3 -13.90 11.46 10.03
CA PHE A 3 -13.71 10.18 9.34
C PHE A 3 -13.97 8.96 10.23
N GLU A 4 -14.50 9.14 11.44
CA GLU A 4 -14.89 8.04 12.32
C GLU A 4 -16.32 7.61 12.04
N ASN A 5 -16.57 6.30 11.97
CA ASN A 5 -17.90 5.74 11.60
C ASN A 5 -19.02 6.25 12.53
N ASN A 6 -18.69 6.44 13.80
CA ASN A 6 -19.64 6.89 14.83
C ASN A 6 -19.94 8.40 14.75
N SER A 7 -19.23 9.16 13.90
CA SER A 7 -19.44 10.60 13.73
C SER A 7 -20.45 10.94 12.64
N TRP A 8 -20.91 9.95 11.85
CA TRP A 8 -21.84 10.16 10.76
C TRP A 8 -23.28 9.83 11.18
N PRO A 9 -24.28 10.64 10.77
CA PRO A 9 -25.67 10.34 11.05
C PRO A 9 -26.14 9.14 10.21
N ASN A 10 -26.79 8.19 10.87
CA ASN A 10 -27.37 7.01 10.23
C ASN A 10 -28.81 7.27 9.71
N LEU A 11 -29.34 8.48 9.95
CA LEU A 11 -30.71 8.91 9.69
C LEU A 11 -30.75 10.39 9.26
N ILE A 12 -31.36 10.68 8.10
CA ILE A 12 -31.63 12.03 7.56
C ILE A 12 -33.03 11.92 6.93
N CYS A 13 -33.96 12.76 7.37
CA CYS A 13 -35.33 12.78 6.85
C CYS A 13 -36.04 11.40 6.83
N ASN A 14 -35.90 10.61 7.90
CA ASN A 14 -36.48 9.26 8.04
C ASN A 14 -36.00 8.21 7.02
N LEU A 15 -34.94 8.51 6.28
CA LEU A 15 -34.23 7.54 5.45
C LEU A 15 -33.02 7.04 6.24
N SER A 16 -32.82 5.73 6.28
CA SER A 16 -31.62 5.12 6.86
C SER A 16 -30.52 5.05 5.81
N PHE A 17 -29.30 5.44 6.17
CA PHE A 17 -28.10 5.21 5.34
C PHE A 17 -27.04 4.50 6.12
N GLN A 18 -26.22 3.75 5.39
CA GLN A 18 -25.02 3.14 5.90
C GLN A 18 -23.83 3.83 5.26
N VAL A 19 -22.97 4.43 6.07
CA VAL A 19 -21.69 4.94 5.60
C VAL A 19 -20.73 3.77 5.41
N ILE A 20 -20.35 3.49 4.17
CA ILE A 20 -19.32 2.52 3.84
C ILE A 20 -17.98 3.26 3.80
N LEU A 21 -17.23 3.20 4.90
CA LEU A 21 -15.88 3.74 4.93
C LEU A 21 -14.95 2.85 4.09
N PRO A 22 -14.08 3.42 3.25
CA PRO A 22 -13.12 2.63 2.48
C PRO A 22 -12.18 1.91 3.45
N ARG A 23 -12.03 0.60 3.29
CA ARG A 23 -11.06 -0.20 4.04
C ARG A 23 -9.65 0.33 3.72
N ARG A 24 -9.00 0.92 4.71
CA ARG A 24 -7.62 1.38 4.58
C ARG A 24 -6.70 0.24 5.01
N ILE A 25 -5.94 -0.30 4.07
CA ILE A 25 -4.86 -1.24 4.38
C ILE A 25 -3.74 -0.46 5.08
N PRO A 26 -3.31 -0.90 6.29
CA PRO A 26 -2.16 -0.32 6.94
C PRO A 26 -0.93 -0.39 6.04
N ILE A 27 -0.15 0.69 6.01
CA ILE A 27 1.08 0.77 5.19
C ILE A 27 2.09 -0.32 5.56
N SER A 28 2.10 -0.72 6.84
CA SER A 28 2.93 -1.83 7.33
C SER A 28 2.61 -3.18 6.67
N TYR A 29 1.43 -3.31 6.04
CA TYR A 29 1.01 -4.54 5.35
C TYR A 29 1.31 -4.45 3.85
N SER A 30 2.14 -3.49 3.44
CA SER A 30 2.49 -3.29 2.04
C SER A 30 3.97 -3.61 1.78
N VAL A 31 4.21 -4.38 0.73
CA VAL A 31 5.54 -4.77 0.26
C VAL A 31 5.83 -4.07 -1.06
N VAL A 32 7.08 -3.66 -1.27
CA VAL A 32 7.59 -3.20 -2.58
C VAL A 32 8.55 -4.22 -3.14
N VAL A 33 8.32 -4.55 -4.42
CA VAL A 33 9.19 -5.41 -5.21
C VAL A 33 9.82 -4.58 -6.32
N ASN A 34 11.14 -4.67 -6.46
CA ASN A 34 11.91 -3.91 -7.44
C ASN A 34 12.33 -4.81 -8.62
N GLY A 35 12.59 -4.19 -9.77
CA GLY A 35 13.16 -4.92 -10.91
C GLY A 35 12.12 -5.62 -11.78
N ILE A 36 10.84 -5.28 -11.66
CA ILE A 36 9.78 -5.88 -12.47
C ILE A 36 9.80 -5.23 -13.85
N SER A 37 9.91 -6.06 -14.90
CA SER A 37 9.84 -5.60 -16.28
C SER A 37 8.54 -4.85 -16.57
N ARG A 38 8.61 -3.82 -17.42
CA ARG A 38 7.43 -3.09 -17.90
C ARG A 38 6.47 -3.97 -18.69
N GLU A 39 6.97 -5.01 -19.33
CA GLU A 39 6.15 -5.91 -20.16
C GLU A 39 5.26 -6.84 -19.35
N TRP A 40 5.58 -7.05 -18.07
CA TRP A 40 4.73 -7.89 -17.23
C TRP A 40 3.40 -7.23 -16.95
N ASN A 41 2.30 -7.95 -17.20
CA ASN A 41 0.97 -7.49 -16.86
C ASN A 41 0.74 -7.57 -15.32
N VAL A 42 0.19 -6.50 -14.75
CA VAL A 42 -0.03 -6.40 -13.29
C VAL A 42 -1.08 -7.39 -12.79
N ASP A 43 -2.13 -7.66 -13.58
CA ASP A 43 -3.18 -8.63 -13.23
C ASP A 43 -2.62 -10.06 -13.21
N THR A 44 -1.74 -10.39 -14.16
CA THR A 44 -1.02 -11.68 -14.15
C THR A 44 -0.12 -11.80 -12.92
N ILE A 45 0.62 -10.74 -12.56
CA ILE A 45 1.42 -10.71 -11.33
C ILE A 45 0.51 -10.91 -10.12
N GLN A 46 -0.62 -10.22 -10.06
CA GLN A 46 -1.57 -10.33 -8.96
C GLN A 46 -2.06 -11.76 -8.82
N HIS A 47 -2.45 -12.40 -9.91
CA HIS A 47 -2.89 -13.79 -9.90
C HIS A 47 -1.83 -14.73 -9.30
N LEU A 48 -0.59 -14.67 -9.81
CA LEU A 48 0.53 -15.49 -9.34
C LEU A 48 0.86 -15.25 -7.85
N ILE A 49 0.74 -14.01 -7.39
CA ILE A 49 0.99 -13.67 -5.99
C ILE A 49 -0.16 -14.17 -5.11
N THR A 50 -1.41 -14.01 -5.54
CA THR A 50 -2.60 -14.48 -4.79
C THR A 50 -2.64 -16.00 -4.65
N GLU A 51 -2.17 -16.76 -5.65
CA GLU A 51 -2.03 -18.22 -5.55
C GLU A 51 -1.09 -18.65 -4.41
N ARG A 52 -0.08 -17.83 -4.12
CA ARG A 52 0.93 -18.14 -3.09
C ARG A 52 0.67 -17.48 -1.74
N TYR A 53 0.08 -16.30 -1.76
CA TYR A 53 -0.22 -15.47 -0.60
C TYR A 53 -1.69 -15.07 -0.66
N THR A 54 -2.55 -15.89 -0.05
CA THR A 54 -4.00 -15.70 -0.08
C THR A 54 -4.43 -14.38 0.55
N SER A 55 -3.58 -13.75 1.38
CA SER A 55 -3.89 -12.46 1.96
C SER A 55 -3.68 -11.24 1.05
N THR A 56 -3.28 -11.47 -0.21
CA THR A 56 -3.07 -10.41 -1.19
C THR A 56 -4.38 -9.71 -1.53
N GLU A 57 -4.47 -8.41 -1.26
CA GLU A 57 -5.61 -7.57 -1.65
C GLU A 57 -5.40 -7.02 -3.06
N ARG A 58 -4.23 -6.44 -3.32
CA ARG A 58 -4.01 -5.66 -4.54
C ARG A 58 -2.54 -5.59 -4.89
N VAL A 59 -2.25 -5.65 -6.18
CA VAL A 59 -0.95 -5.30 -6.75
C VAL A 59 -1.07 -4.00 -7.54
N THR A 60 -0.12 -3.10 -7.39
CA THR A 60 -0.13 -1.81 -8.08
C THR A 60 1.26 -1.48 -8.58
N ARG A 61 1.38 -1.08 -9.85
CA ARG A 61 2.66 -0.62 -10.40
C ARG A 61 2.97 0.79 -9.93
N ILE A 62 4.18 0.97 -9.43
CA ILE A 62 4.76 2.27 -9.08
C ILE A 62 5.73 2.64 -10.19
N PHE A 63 5.35 3.62 -11.01
CA PHE A 63 6.22 4.17 -12.04
C PHE A 63 7.18 5.20 -11.44
N ARG A 64 8.45 5.15 -11.87
CA ARG A 64 9.32 6.32 -11.90
C ARG A 64 9.53 6.65 -13.37
N ASP A 65 9.44 7.94 -13.71
CA ASP A 65 9.40 8.45 -15.08
C ASP A 65 10.59 8.03 -15.97
N ASP A 66 11.69 7.51 -15.39
CA ASP A 66 12.95 7.29 -16.09
C ASP A 66 13.62 5.91 -15.84
N GLN A 67 12.86 4.84 -15.49
CA GLN A 67 13.48 3.52 -15.29
C GLN A 67 12.83 2.40 -16.12
N ALA A 68 13.64 1.72 -16.93
CA ALA A 68 13.26 0.51 -17.68
C ALA A 68 12.68 -0.58 -16.77
N ASN A 69 13.13 -0.63 -15.51
CA ASN A 69 12.59 -1.49 -14.47
C ASN A 69 11.56 -0.74 -13.62
N THR A 70 10.40 -1.34 -13.46
CA THR A 70 9.31 -0.81 -12.62
C THR A 70 9.36 -1.43 -11.23
N ARG A 71 8.71 -0.74 -10.29
CA ARG A 71 8.44 -1.25 -8.96
C ARG A 71 6.98 -1.63 -8.91
N ILE A 72 6.65 -2.66 -8.14
CA ILE A 72 5.27 -2.96 -7.80
C ILE A 72 5.12 -2.86 -6.28
N ARG A 73 3.94 -2.44 -5.86
CA ARG A 73 3.47 -2.51 -4.49
C ARG A 73 2.46 -3.63 -4.40
N ILE A 74 2.58 -4.44 -3.36
CA ILE A 74 1.64 -5.50 -3.02
C ILE A 74 1.05 -5.12 -1.67
N ASP A 75 -0.27 -5.00 -1.62
CA ASP A 75 -1.04 -4.74 -0.41
C ASP A 75 -1.63 -6.06 0.11
N PHE A 76 -1.39 -6.36 1.38
CA PHE A 76 -1.96 -7.53 2.06
C PHE A 76 -3.03 -7.10 3.07
N HIS A 77 -4.07 -7.91 3.26
CA HIS A 77 -5.05 -7.68 4.33
C HIS A 77 -4.61 -8.25 5.69
N SER A 78 -3.55 -9.08 5.72
CA SER A 78 -2.90 -9.57 6.94
C SER A 78 -1.44 -9.13 7.01
N GLN A 79 -0.95 -8.90 8.22
CA GLN A 79 0.46 -8.59 8.45
C GLN A 79 1.36 -9.82 8.30
N ASP A 80 0.84 -11.03 8.47
CA ASP A 80 1.66 -12.24 8.57
C ASP A 80 2.39 -12.55 7.26
N ASP A 81 1.71 -12.44 6.12
CA ASP A 81 2.33 -12.62 4.80
C ASP A 81 3.36 -11.52 4.50
N ALA A 82 3.06 -10.28 4.88
CA ALA A 82 4.02 -9.18 4.75
C ALA A 82 5.27 -9.43 5.61
N ASN A 83 5.11 -9.86 6.87
CA ASN A 83 6.20 -10.20 7.78
C ASN A 83 7.04 -11.39 7.27
N LEU A 84 6.39 -12.40 6.70
CA LEU A 84 7.06 -13.54 6.08
C LEU A 84 7.94 -13.07 4.91
N ILE A 85 7.45 -12.15 4.08
CA ILE A 85 8.25 -11.59 2.98
C ILE A 85 9.37 -10.70 3.53
N PHE A 86 9.13 -9.90 4.56
CA PHE A 86 10.15 -9.05 5.18
C PHE A 86 11.29 -9.84 5.81
N SER A 87 10.98 -10.93 6.51
CA SER A 87 11.98 -11.83 7.09
C SER A 87 12.87 -12.51 6.04
N LYS A 88 12.30 -12.83 4.87
CA LYS A 88 13.04 -13.40 3.74
C LYS A 88 13.83 -12.35 2.96
N GLY A 89 13.29 -11.13 2.85
CA GLY A 89 13.83 -10.05 2.00
C GLY A 89 13.62 -10.27 0.50
N TYR A 90 12.84 -11.28 0.11
CA TYR A 90 12.56 -11.60 -1.28
C TYR A 90 11.19 -12.26 -1.46
N ILE A 91 10.70 -12.24 -2.69
CA ILE A 91 9.48 -12.91 -3.13
C ILE A 91 9.73 -13.63 -4.45
N TYR A 92 9.04 -14.75 -4.67
CA TYR A 92 8.98 -15.40 -5.98
C TYR A 92 7.73 -14.91 -6.70
N ILE A 93 7.90 -14.45 -7.93
CA ILE A 93 6.79 -14.20 -8.86
C ILE A 93 7.04 -15.13 -10.04
N ASP A 94 6.10 -16.06 -10.27
CA ASP A 94 6.35 -17.26 -11.07
C ASP A 94 7.59 -18.00 -10.54
N SER A 95 8.64 -18.18 -11.35
CA SER A 95 9.87 -18.89 -10.99
C SER A 95 11.05 -17.94 -10.71
N ILE A 96 10.82 -16.63 -10.73
CA ILE A 96 11.87 -15.62 -10.62
C ILE A 96 11.87 -15.01 -9.22
N ARG A 97 13.06 -14.96 -8.60
CA ARG A 97 13.27 -14.33 -7.29
C ARG A 97 13.48 -12.83 -7.45
N TYR A 98 12.65 -12.04 -6.78
CA TYR A 98 12.78 -10.59 -6.72
C TYR A 98 13.07 -10.10 -5.30
N THR A 99 13.81 -9.01 -5.20
CA THR A 99 14.07 -8.35 -3.90
C THR A 99 12.81 -7.63 -3.44
N ALA A 100 12.41 -7.88 -2.19
CA ALA A 100 11.21 -7.34 -1.59
C ALA A 100 11.55 -6.58 -0.30
N THR A 101 10.92 -5.43 -0.10
CA THR A 101 11.17 -4.54 1.06
C THR A 101 9.87 -3.93 1.55
N ALA A 102 9.84 -3.45 2.80
CA ALA A 102 8.68 -2.72 3.32
C ALA A 102 8.38 -1.48 2.48
N TYR A 103 7.10 -1.28 2.14
CA TYR A 103 6.68 -0.05 1.52
C TYR A 103 6.84 1.11 2.51
N LYS A 104 7.72 2.03 2.14
CA LYS A 104 7.81 3.33 2.80
C LYS A 104 7.12 4.32 1.88
N PRO A 105 5.98 4.90 2.29
CA PRO A 105 5.41 6.00 1.53
C PRO A 105 6.51 7.05 1.40
N LEU A 106 6.56 7.71 0.24
CA LEU A 106 7.31 8.97 0.17
C LEU A 106 6.77 9.80 1.31
N THR A 107 7.62 10.12 2.28
CA THR A 107 7.26 10.99 3.39
C THR A 107 6.60 12.18 2.71
N ARG A 108 5.29 12.36 2.95
CA ARG A 108 4.69 13.65 2.65
C ARG A 108 5.64 14.61 3.33
N ILE A 109 6.25 15.46 2.53
CA ILE A 109 7.04 16.53 3.09
C ILE A 109 6.06 17.25 3.99
N ASP A 110 6.26 17.13 5.31
CA ASP A 110 5.51 17.89 6.29
C ASP A 110 5.94 19.33 6.10
N ARG A 111 5.28 20.02 5.17
CA ARG A 111 5.26 21.47 5.19
C ARG A 111 4.49 21.82 6.45
N CYS A 112 5.17 22.45 7.39
CA CYS A 112 4.50 23.06 8.51
C CYS A 112 3.43 24.02 7.97
N PHE A 113 2.17 23.82 8.36
CA PHE A 113 1.06 24.62 7.83
C PHE A 113 1.21 26.11 8.16
N LYS A 114 1.95 26.45 9.23
CA LYS A 114 2.23 27.82 9.65
C LYS A 114 3.38 28.49 8.87
N CYS A 115 4.47 27.77 8.58
CA CYS A 115 5.67 28.39 7.99
C CYS A 115 6.02 27.89 6.58
N GLN A 116 5.30 26.90 6.04
CA GLN A 116 5.53 26.29 4.72
C GLN A 116 6.95 25.72 4.50
N GLN A 117 7.80 25.68 5.54
CA GLN A 117 9.17 25.17 5.47
C GLN A 117 9.22 23.65 5.66
N PHE A 118 10.24 23.04 5.06
CA PHE A 118 10.51 21.60 5.08
C PHE A 118 11.17 21.20 6.41
N GLY A 119 10.67 20.16 7.07
CA GLY A 119 11.42 19.46 8.13
C GLY A 119 11.48 20.16 9.50
N HIS A 120 10.53 21.03 9.81
CA HIS A 120 10.47 21.69 11.12
C HIS A 120 10.20 20.66 12.23
N LYS A 121 11.25 20.21 12.93
CA LYS A 121 11.13 19.37 14.11
C LYS A 121 10.41 20.17 15.19
N LEU A 122 9.23 19.73 15.59
CA LEU A 122 8.57 20.22 16.79
C LEU A 122 9.45 19.81 17.98
N HIS A 123 10.32 20.71 18.42
CA HIS A 123 10.82 20.67 19.78
C HIS A 123 9.70 21.15 20.70
N SER A 124 9.10 20.22 21.43
CA SER A 124 8.41 20.44 22.70
C SER A 124 8.25 19.11 23.40
#